data_AF-G0MTJ8-F1
#
_entry.id   AF-G0MTJ8-F1
#
_cell.length_a   1.000
_cell.length_b   1.000
_cell.length_c   1.000
_cell.angle_alpha   90.00
_cell.angle_beta   90.00
_cell.angle_gamma   90.00
#
_symmetry.space_group_name_H-M   'P 1'
#
loop_
_entity.id
_entity.type
_entity.pdbx_description
1 polymer ?
#
loop_
_entity_poly.entity_id
_entity_poly.type
_entity_poly.pdbx_seq_one_letter_code
_entity_poly.pdbx_strand_id
1 'polypeptide(L)'
;MAKFHPAFLNAYFVGMGLSALIPSLLSLIQGTSNYWCDVIKCLQKVLIIELDPWEVKHNQRKRSDYKWNEGNPKIFSFQGSIPSSSVPESASGAKLAFLLLATALVNAQMNGIVTSVQSYATLVYSQDTYHYAVTLSNVVSPLGSYLQFFVKIRSIPILAVLTLCSSIATAIIIYLAALSPNWIFASQAAGSAISIASSLIAAALHSYLRVMFAALLREGNHKESRLFWCGAFIQIGSFIGSAIMFPLINVWKLFHSAPSCR
;
A
#
# COMPACT_ATOMS: atom_id res chain seq x y z
N MET A 1 4.85 13.14 21.99
CA MET A 1 4.17 12.89 20.71
C MET A 1 2.68 13.14 20.89
N ALA A 2 1.97 13.61 19.87
CA ALA A 2 0.55 13.95 19.99
C ALA A 2 -0.34 12.69 20.08
N LYS A 3 -1.31 12.70 21.01
CA LYS A 3 -2.29 11.61 21.20
C LYS A 3 -3.41 11.71 20.17
N PHE A 4 -3.34 10.95 19.09
CA PHE A 4 -4.40 10.92 18.07
C PHE A 4 -5.49 9.89 18.40
N HIS A 5 -6.76 10.29 18.29
CA HIS A 5 -7.94 9.45 18.48
C HIS A 5 -8.00 8.26 17.48
N PRO A 6 -8.58 7.10 17.86
CA PRO A 6 -8.73 5.90 17.00
C PRO A 6 -9.33 6.13 15.63
N ALA A 7 -10.27 7.06 15.51
CA ALA A 7 -10.91 7.40 14.25
C ALA A 7 -9.89 7.88 13.19
N PHE A 8 -8.82 8.58 13.56
CA PHE A 8 -7.94 9.25 12.59
C PHE A 8 -7.07 8.30 11.78
N LEU A 9 -6.69 7.13 12.32
CA LEU A 9 -5.81 6.20 11.60
C LEU A 9 -6.59 5.36 10.58
N ASN A 10 -7.76 4.88 10.98
CA ASN A 10 -8.66 4.20 10.05
C ASN A 10 -9.14 5.18 8.97
N ALA A 11 -9.44 6.43 9.36
CA ALA A 11 -9.73 7.50 8.41
C ALA A 11 -8.53 7.84 7.51
N TYR A 12 -7.28 7.70 7.97
CA TYR A 12 -6.10 7.89 7.13
C TYR A 12 -6.00 6.82 6.03
N PHE A 13 -6.17 5.54 6.35
CA PHE A 13 -6.14 4.48 5.32
C PHE A 13 -7.34 4.54 4.37
N VAL A 14 -8.54 4.82 4.90
CA VAL A 14 -9.73 5.09 4.07
C VAL A 14 -9.48 6.33 3.20
N GLY A 15 -8.89 7.38 3.76
CA GLY A 15 -8.51 8.61 3.07
C GLY A 15 -7.54 8.37 1.92
N MET A 16 -6.48 7.59 2.13
CA MET A 16 -5.57 7.17 1.05
C MET A 16 -6.31 6.43 -0.08
N GLY A 17 -7.27 5.56 0.26
CA GLY A 17 -8.13 4.92 -0.75
C GLY A 17 -9.03 5.90 -1.50
N LEU A 18 -9.63 6.86 -0.79
CA LEU A 18 -10.50 7.89 -1.38
C LEU A 18 -9.74 8.93 -2.22
N SER A 19 -8.47 9.21 -1.92
CA SER A 19 -7.62 10.12 -2.69
C SER A 19 -7.46 9.66 -4.15
N ALA A 20 -7.40 8.34 -4.38
CA ALA A 20 -7.34 7.77 -5.72
C ALA A 20 -8.72 7.57 -6.38
N LEU A 21 -9.81 7.62 -5.60
CA LEU A 21 -11.17 7.37 -6.08
C LEU A 21 -11.67 8.47 -7.02
N ILE A 22 -11.50 9.74 -6.64
CA ILE A 22 -12.03 10.88 -7.41
C ILE A 22 -11.40 10.94 -8.82
N PRO A 23 -10.07 10.90 -8.97
CA PRO A 23 -9.45 10.86 -10.30
C PRO A 23 -9.91 9.65 -11.12
N SER A 24 -10.07 8.49 -10.48
CA SER A 24 -10.48 7.24 -11.14
C SER A 24 -11.92 7.32 -11.65
N LEU A 25 -12.86 7.82 -10.85
CA LEU A 25 -14.25 8.02 -11.27
C LEU A 25 -14.37 9.04 -12.40
N LEU A 26 -13.63 10.15 -12.31
CA LEU A 26 -13.59 11.14 -13.38
C LEU A 26 -13.05 10.53 -14.69
N SER A 27 -12.01 9.71 -14.61
CA SER A 27 -11.46 9.02 -15.79
C SER A 27 -12.46 8.04 -16.43
N LEU A 28 -13.34 7.44 -15.62
CA LEU A 28 -14.39 6.54 -16.11
C LEU A 28 -15.55 7.30 -16.76
N ILE A 29 -15.97 8.42 -16.15
CA ILE A 29 -17.07 9.26 -16.64
C ILE A 29 -16.70 9.94 -17.97
N GLN A 30 -15.46 10.39 -18.12
CA GLN A 30 -15.00 11.05 -19.34
C GLN A 30 -14.96 10.12 -20.55
N GLY A 31 -15.05 8.80 -20.35
CA GLY A 31 -15.03 7.81 -21.41
C GLY A 31 -13.61 7.59 -21.94
N THR A 32 -13.20 6.33 -22.00
CA THR A 32 -11.92 5.90 -22.58
C THR A 32 -12.07 5.80 -24.10
N SER A 33 -12.21 6.94 -24.79
CA SER A 33 -12.28 6.96 -26.24
C SER A 33 -11.26 7.96 -26.79
N ASN A 34 -10.20 7.40 -27.39
CA ASN A 34 -9.12 8.06 -28.15
C ASN A 34 -7.89 8.52 -27.35
N TYR A 35 -7.02 7.59 -26.97
CA TYR A 35 -5.59 7.90 -26.81
C TYR A 35 -4.85 7.28 -28.00
N TRP A 36 -4.58 8.12 -28.99
CA TRP A 36 -3.58 7.83 -30.01
C TRP A 36 -2.21 7.63 -29.33
N CYS A 37 -1.47 6.64 -29.82
CA CYS A 37 -0.16 6.21 -29.33
C CYS A 37 0.83 7.38 -29.18
N ASP A 38 0.93 7.91 -27.96
CA ASP A 38 2.01 8.79 -27.52
C ASP A 38 2.30 8.52 -26.03
N VAL A 39 2.72 7.28 -25.76
CA VAL A 39 2.90 6.68 -24.41
C VAL A 39 3.90 7.44 -23.54
N ILE A 40 4.70 8.34 -24.11
CA ILE A 40 5.67 9.15 -23.35
C ILE A 40 5.02 10.33 -22.61
N LYS A 41 3.82 10.79 -22.99
CA LYS A 41 3.16 11.93 -22.32
C LYS A 41 2.20 11.57 -21.18
N CYS A 42 1.68 10.35 -21.13
CA CYS A 42 0.69 9.96 -20.11
C CYS A 42 1.30 9.46 -18.79
N LEU A 43 2.41 8.72 -18.84
CA LEU A 43 3.10 8.26 -17.62
C LEU A 43 3.67 9.42 -16.79
N GLN A 44 4.07 10.51 -17.44
CA GLN A 44 4.48 11.71 -16.74
C GLN A 44 3.31 12.37 -16.01
N LYS A 45 2.06 12.31 -16.52
CA LYS A 45 0.91 12.93 -15.86
C LYS A 45 0.32 12.13 -14.69
N VAL A 46 0.43 10.80 -14.68
CA VAL A 46 -0.03 9.97 -13.54
C VAL A 46 1.01 9.98 -12.41
N LEU A 47 2.30 10.01 -12.75
CA LEU A 47 3.38 10.19 -11.77
C LEU A 47 3.44 11.63 -11.21
N ILE A 48 2.89 12.62 -11.90
CA ILE A 48 2.81 14.02 -11.43
C ILE A 48 1.83 14.23 -10.26
N ILE A 49 0.93 13.28 -9.93
CA ILE A 49 0.19 13.36 -8.65
C ILE A 49 1.04 12.86 -7.47
N GLU A 50 2.12 12.12 -7.73
CA GLU A 50 3.03 11.60 -6.68
C GLU A 50 4.38 12.32 -6.60
N LEU A 51 4.63 13.25 -7.53
CA LEU A 51 5.75 14.18 -7.50
C LEU A 51 5.26 15.59 -7.82
N ASP A 52 4.62 16.25 -6.84
CA ASP A 52 4.78 17.70 -6.74
C ASP A 52 6.11 17.97 -6.03
N PRO A 53 7.08 18.62 -6.70
CA PRO A 53 8.18 19.28 -6.01
C PRO A 53 7.59 20.48 -5.26
N TRP A 54 7.55 20.43 -3.93
CA TRP A 54 7.43 21.65 -3.14
C TRP A 54 8.75 22.42 -3.30
N GLU A 55 8.80 23.26 -4.35
CA GLU A 55 9.86 24.25 -4.56
C GLU A 55 9.84 25.22 -3.37
N VAL A 56 10.77 24.93 -2.47
CA VAL A 56 11.39 25.87 -1.57
C VAL A 56 11.87 27.06 -2.40
N LYS A 57 11.11 28.17 -2.40
CA LYS A 57 11.74 29.48 -2.56
C LYS A 57 11.02 30.58 -1.79
N HIS A 58 11.61 30.85 -0.63
CA HIS A 58 11.68 32.13 0.04
C HIS A 58 10.40 32.94 0.18
N ASN A 59 9.83 32.92 1.38
CA ASN A 59 9.49 34.18 2.02
C ASN A 59 10.04 34.23 3.45
N GLN A 60 11.34 34.55 3.51
CA GLN A 60 11.96 35.20 4.65
C GLN A 60 11.26 36.56 4.86
N ARG A 61 10.20 36.59 5.69
CA ARG A 61 9.82 37.76 6.51
C ARG A 61 8.57 37.45 7.34
N LYS A 62 8.80 36.86 8.52
CA LYS A 62 8.62 37.55 9.81
C LYS A 62 8.91 36.56 10.93
N ARG A 63 10.14 36.65 11.40
CA ARG A 63 10.53 36.26 12.76
C ARG A 63 9.76 37.18 13.71
N SER A 64 8.86 36.61 14.52
CA SER A 64 8.34 37.26 15.72
C SER A 64 8.30 36.20 16.82
N ASP A 65 9.03 36.56 17.88
CA ASP A 65 9.33 35.86 19.12
C ASP A 65 8.34 34.80 19.62
N TYR A 66 8.85 33.57 19.77
CA TYR A 66 8.53 32.76 20.94
C TYR A 66 9.84 32.35 21.61
N LYS A 67 10.12 33.06 22.70
CA LYS A 67 11.25 32.87 23.62
C LYS A 67 10.90 31.71 24.56
N TRP A 68 11.64 30.60 24.51
CA TRP A 68 11.59 29.59 25.57
C TRP A 68 12.77 29.81 26.52
N ASN A 69 12.46 30.05 27.79
CA ASN A 69 13.44 30.17 28.87
C ASN A 69 14.07 28.79 29.15
N GLU A 70 15.39 28.75 29.18
CA GLU A 70 16.17 27.62 29.69
C GLU A 70 16.07 27.56 31.21
N GLY A 71 15.48 26.47 31.72
CA GLY A 71 15.60 26.05 33.10
C GLY A 71 16.01 24.58 33.13
N ASN A 72 17.27 24.32 33.49
CA ASN A 72 17.81 22.99 33.82
C ASN A 72 17.75 22.82 35.36
N PRO A 73 18.02 21.63 35.94
CA PRO A 73 17.68 20.25 35.58
C PRO A 73 17.05 19.50 36.80
N LYS A 74 16.56 18.25 36.67
CA LYS A 74 16.80 17.17 37.67
C LYS A 74 16.66 15.79 37.05
N ILE A 75 17.77 15.06 37.08
CA ILE A 75 17.89 13.60 36.99
C ILE A 75 17.06 13.00 38.13
N PHE A 76 16.17 12.06 37.82
CA PHE A 76 15.56 11.18 38.81
C PHE A 76 15.68 9.73 38.32
N SER A 77 16.68 9.05 38.87
CA SER A 77 16.77 7.60 38.90
C SER A 77 15.68 7.04 39.80
N PHE A 78 14.89 6.10 39.29
CA PHE A 78 14.11 5.22 40.15
C PHE A 78 14.44 3.77 39.84
N GLN A 79 15.33 3.23 40.66
CA GLN A 79 15.52 1.81 40.86
C GLN A 79 14.36 1.32 41.73
N GLY A 80 13.54 0.40 41.21
CA GLY A 80 12.49 -0.28 41.95
C GLY A 80 12.38 -1.72 41.48
N SER A 81 12.86 -2.65 42.31
CA SER A 81 12.89 -4.10 42.09
C SER A 81 11.53 -4.78 42.38
N ILE A 82 11.05 -5.52 41.36
CA ILE A 82 10.26 -6.78 41.24
C ILE A 82 9.42 -7.31 42.45
N PRO A 83 8.21 -7.89 42.19
CA PRO A 83 8.14 -9.35 42.09
C PRO A 83 7.40 -9.88 40.86
N SER A 84 7.90 -11.01 40.38
CA SER A 84 7.51 -11.81 39.22
C SER A 84 6.07 -12.32 39.29
N SER A 85 5.32 -12.16 38.18
CA SER A 85 4.25 -13.09 37.82
C SER A 85 4.42 -13.49 36.35
N SER A 86 4.74 -14.76 36.15
CA SER A 86 5.07 -15.42 34.89
C SER A 86 3.81 -15.81 34.12
N VAL A 87 3.55 -15.12 33.00
CA VAL A 87 2.65 -15.54 31.91
C VAL A 87 3.38 -15.18 30.60
N PRO A 88 3.43 -16.04 29.56
CA PRO A 88 4.55 -16.04 28.62
C PRO A 88 4.60 -14.80 27.72
N GLU A 89 5.55 -13.90 28.02
CA GLU A 89 5.89 -12.70 27.24
C GLU A 89 6.25 -13.03 25.78
N SER A 90 6.69 -14.27 25.52
CA SER A 90 7.03 -14.82 24.20
C SER A 90 5.84 -14.85 23.22
N ALA A 91 4.61 -15.14 23.68
CA ALA A 91 3.44 -15.26 22.80
C ALA A 91 2.91 -13.90 22.30
N SER A 92 3.05 -12.84 23.11
CA SER A 92 2.67 -11.48 22.73
C SER A 92 3.70 -10.85 21.78
N GLY A 93 5.00 -11.15 21.98
CA GLY A 93 6.08 -10.71 21.10
C GLY A 93 5.98 -11.31 19.70
N ALA A 94 5.73 -12.62 19.60
CA ALA A 94 5.56 -13.29 18.31
C ALA A 94 4.36 -12.74 17.51
N LYS A 95 3.24 -12.47 18.18
CA LYS A 95 2.07 -11.81 17.57
C LYS A 95 2.42 -10.42 17.04
N LEU A 96 3.15 -9.61 17.82
CA LEU A 96 3.58 -8.28 17.41
C LEU A 96 4.52 -8.34 16.21
N ALA A 97 5.52 -9.24 16.24
CA ALA A 97 6.45 -9.45 15.15
C ALA A 97 5.73 -9.86 13.87
N PHE A 98 4.79 -10.83 13.96
CA PHE A 98 3.96 -11.23 12.84
C PHE A 98 3.18 -10.05 12.25
N LEU A 99 2.50 -9.23 13.08
CA LEU A 99 1.73 -8.09 12.59
C LEU A 99 2.61 -7.04 11.90
N LEU A 100 3.81 -6.76 12.41
CA LEU A 100 4.75 -5.81 11.80
C LEU A 100 5.32 -6.34 10.48
N LEU A 101 5.73 -7.60 10.45
CA LEU A 101 6.25 -8.24 9.25
C LEU A 101 5.18 -8.37 8.17
N ALA A 102 3.97 -8.79 8.53
CA ALA A 102 2.83 -8.87 7.60
C ALA A 102 2.43 -7.48 7.08
N THR A 103 2.51 -6.44 7.92
CA THR A 103 2.33 -5.05 7.48
C THR A 103 3.38 -4.66 6.43
N ALA A 104 4.67 -4.91 6.69
CA ALA A 104 5.71 -4.62 5.71
C ALA A 104 5.51 -5.41 4.42
N LEU A 105 5.19 -6.70 4.51
CA LEU A 105 4.94 -7.56 3.35
C LEU A 105 3.79 -7.04 2.48
N VAL A 106 2.63 -6.75 3.08
CA VAL A 106 1.45 -6.27 2.34
C VAL A 106 1.73 -4.90 1.70
N ASN A 107 2.51 -4.04 2.35
CA ASN A 107 2.89 -2.75 1.76
C ASN A 107 3.92 -2.91 0.64
N ALA A 108 4.87 -3.85 0.76
CA ALA A 108 5.79 -4.20 -0.31
C ALA A 108 5.01 -4.70 -1.54
N GLN A 109 4.02 -5.57 -1.32
CA GLN A 109 3.17 -6.12 -2.38
C GLN A 109 2.37 -5.04 -3.08
N MET A 110 1.62 -4.22 -2.33
CA MET A 110 0.71 -3.24 -2.92
C MET A 110 1.45 -2.07 -3.56
N ASN A 111 2.42 -1.46 -2.87
CA ASN A 111 3.01 -0.19 -3.28
C ASN A 111 4.31 -0.35 -4.07
N GLY A 112 5.02 -1.47 -3.91
CA GLY A 112 6.25 -1.75 -4.64
C GLY A 112 6.04 -2.71 -5.79
N ILE A 113 5.48 -3.89 -5.51
CA ILE A 113 5.39 -4.97 -6.50
C ILE A 113 4.27 -4.74 -7.51
N VAL A 114 3.01 -4.72 -7.05
CA VAL A 114 1.84 -4.63 -7.93
C VAL A 114 1.91 -3.36 -8.77
N THR A 115 2.19 -2.20 -8.18
CA THR A 115 2.39 -0.93 -8.91
C THR A 115 3.44 -1.02 -10.02
N SER A 116 4.54 -1.73 -9.79
CA SER A 116 5.62 -1.88 -10.79
C SER A 116 5.26 -2.82 -11.94
N VAL A 117 4.49 -3.89 -11.69
CA VAL A 117 4.12 -4.88 -12.72
C VAL A 117 2.74 -4.69 -13.33
N GLN A 118 1.91 -3.80 -12.79
CA GLN A 118 0.52 -3.64 -13.21
C GLN A 118 0.40 -3.35 -14.71
N SER A 119 1.27 -2.49 -15.24
CA SER A 119 1.32 -2.18 -16.67
C SER A 119 1.66 -3.41 -17.51
N TYR A 120 2.67 -4.19 -17.10
CA TYR A 120 3.04 -5.44 -17.78
C TYR A 120 1.96 -6.53 -17.68
N ALA A 121 1.16 -6.55 -16.62
CA ALA A 121 0.11 -7.55 -16.45
C ALA A 121 -1.16 -7.26 -17.28
N THR A 122 -1.49 -5.99 -17.50
CA THR A 122 -2.79 -5.58 -18.06
C THR A 122 -2.70 -4.99 -19.47
N LEU A 123 -1.62 -4.26 -19.79
CA LEU A 123 -1.47 -3.57 -21.08
C LEU A 123 -1.25 -4.54 -22.26
N VAL A 124 -0.85 -5.78 -21.96
CA VAL A 124 -0.68 -6.87 -22.93
C VAL A 124 -1.99 -7.25 -23.61
N TYR A 125 -3.12 -7.02 -22.94
CA TYR A 125 -4.43 -7.35 -23.46
C TYR A 125 -5.09 -6.16 -24.18
N SER A 126 -5.13 -4.99 -23.55
CA SER A 126 -5.63 -3.74 -24.15
C SER A 126 -5.38 -2.55 -23.20
N GLN A 127 -5.33 -1.33 -23.73
CA GLN A 127 -5.35 -0.09 -22.96
C GLN A 127 -6.59 -0.02 -22.04
N ASP A 128 -7.76 -0.46 -22.53
CA ASP A 128 -8.99 -0.48 -21.73
C ASP A 128 -8.88 -1.44 -20.54
N THR A 129 -8.18 -2.57 -20.71
CA THR A 129 -7.95 -3.53 -19.62
C THR A 129 -7.12 -2.90 -18.50
N TYR A 130 -6.07 -2.15 -18.86
CA TYR A 130 -5.27 -1.40 -17.89
C TYR A 130 -6.11 -0.34 -17.16
N HIS A 131 -6.89 0.46 -17.91
CA HIS A 131 -7.75 1.48 -17.33
C HIS A 131 -8.81 0.91 -16.39
N TYR A 132 -9.56 -0.13 -16.80
CA TYR A 132 -10.54 -0.77 -15.94
C TYR A 132 -9.89 -1.39 -14.70
N ALA A 133 -8.76 -2.08 -14.85
CA ALA A 133 -8.07 -2.70 -13.73
C ALA A 133 -7.65 -1.66 -12.67
N VAL A 134 -7.00 -0.57 -13.08
CA VAL A 134 -6.54 0.48 -12.15
C VAL A 134 -7.72 1.23 -11.54
N THR A 135 -8.67 1.69 -12.36
CA THR A 135 -9.82 2.48 -11.91
C THR A 135 -10.70 1.71 -10.94
N LEU A 136 -11.07 0.47 -11.29
CA LEU A 136 -11.90 -0.35 -10.42
C LEU A 136 -11.14 -0.77 -9.16
N SER A 137 -9.83 -1.00 -9.22
CA SER A 137 -9.02 -1.27 -8.01
C SER A 137 -8.99 -0.07 -7.05
N ASN A 138 -8.95 1.15 -7.58
CA ASN A 138 -9.05 2.38 -6.79
C ASN A 138 -10.45 2.58 -6.20
N VAL A 139 -11.50 2.03 -6.82
CA VAL A 139 -12.86 1.99 -6.24
C VAL A 139 -12.97 0.93 -5.14
N VAL A 140 -12.39 -0.25 -5.37
CA VAL A 140 -12.45 -1.38 -4.43
C VAL A 140 -11.56 -1.15 -3.19
N SER A 141 -10.46 -0.41 -3.32
CA SER A 141 -9.55 -0.12 -2.21
C SER A 141 -10.24 0.55 -1.01
N PRO A 142 -10.95 1.69 -1.13
CA PRO A 142 -11.68 2.28 0.00
C PRO A 142 -12.79 1.36 0.54
N LEU A 143 -13.45 0.57 -0.32
CA LEU A 143 -14.43 -0.43 0.11
C LEU A 143 -13.78 -1.50 1.02
N GLY A 144 -12.60 -2.01 0.66
CA GLY A 144 -11.84 -2.95 1.47
C GLY A 144 -11.41 -2.36 2.82
N SER A 145 -10.97 -1.09 2.83
CA SER A 145 -10.62 -0.36 4.06
C SER A 145 -11.83 -0.11 4.97
N TYR A 146 -13.02 0.07 4.38
CA TYR A 146 -14.27 0.29 5.11
C TYR A 146 -14.86 -1.03 5.64
N LEU A 147 -14.67 -2.14 4.93
CA LEU A 147 -15.15 -3.47 5.32
C LEU A 147 -14.71 -3.86 6.74
N GLN A 148 -13.53 -3.38 7.15
CA GLN A 148 -12.98 -3.50 8.50
C GLN A 148 -13.99 -3.17 9.62
N PHE A 149 -14.88 -2.18 9.38
CA PHE A 149 -15.76 -1.65 10.42
C PHE A 149 -16.87 -2.64 10.76
N PHE A 150 -17.28 -3.43 9.77
CA PHE A 150 -18.30 -4.49 9.92
C PHE A 150 -17.67 -5.84 10.26
N VAL A 151 -16.51 -6.16 9.67
CA VAL A 151 -15.87 -7.47 9.79
C VAL A 151 -14.49 -7.33 10.41
N LYS A 152 -14.43 -7.38 11.75
CA LYS A 152 -13.17 -7.32 12.52
C LYS A 152 -12.66 -8.72 12.83
N ILE A 153 -11.65 -9.16 12.07
CA ILE A 153 -11.01 -10.46 12.29
C ILE A 153 -9.83 -10.27 13.24
N ARG A 154 -9.91 -10.87 14.44
CA ARG A 154 -8.83 -10.85 15.45
C ARG A 154 -7.99 -12.13 15.51
N SER A 155 -8.42 -13.17 14.82
CA SER A 155 -7.74 -14.47 14.81
C SER A 155 -6.48 -14.41 13.95
N ILE A 156 -5.31 -14.59 14.57
CA ILE A 156 -4.01 -14.63 13.89
C ILE A 156 -3.94 -15.68 12.76
N PRO A 157 -4.40 -16.94 12.94
CA PRO A 157 -4.35 -17.90 11.84
C PRO A 157 -5.21 -17.48 10.66
N ILE A 158 -6.38 -16.86 10.89
CA ILE A 158 -7.22 -16.35 9.80
C ILE A 158 -6.52 -15.20 9.07
N LEU A 159 -5.88 -14.29 9.81
CA LEU A 159 -5.10 -13.21 9.20
C LEU A 159 -3.91 -13.73 8.40
N ALA A 160 -3.23 -14.76 8.89
CA ALA A 160 -2.16 -15.44 8.15
C ALA A 160 -2.68 -16.03 6.84
N VAL A 161 -3.82 -16.74 6.87
CA VAL A 161 -4.48 -17.26 5.65
C VAL A 161 -4.84 -16.13 4.70
N LEU A 162 -5.44 -15.04 5.18
CA LEU A 162 -5.77 -13.89 4.33
C LEU A 162 -4.52 -13.24 3.70
N THR A 163 -3.41 -13.21 4.44
CA THR A 163 -2.11 -12.70 3.95
C THR A 163 -1.49 -13.63 2.91
N LEU A 164 -1.66 -14.94 3.08
CA LEU A 164 -1.27 -15.92 2.06
C LEU A 164 -2.14 -15.76 0.81
N CYS A 165 -3.45 -15.61 0.95
CA CYS A 165 -4.35 -15.34 -0.17
C CYS A 165 -3.99 -14.05 -0.91
N SER A 166 -3.62 -12.98 -0.20
CA SER A 166 -3.18 -11.74 -0.84
C SER A 166 -1.86 -11.95 -1.60
N SER A 167 -0.93 -12.69 -1.01
CA SER A 167 0.34 -13.03 -1.64
C SER A 167 0.16 -13.89 -2.90
N ILE A 168 -0.79 -14.83 -2.89
CA ILE A 168 -1.15 -15.62 -4.07
C ILE A 168 -1.75 -14.72 -5.15
N ALA A 169 -2.64 -13.79 -4.79
CA ALA A 169 -3.20 -12.84 -5.74
C ALA A 169 -2.09 -11.97 -6.39
N THR A 170 -1.13 -11.49 -5.60
CA THR A 170 0.05 -10.78 -6.12
C THR A 170 0.89 -11.68 -7.03
N ALA A 171 1.13 -12.94 -6.65
CA ALA A 171 1.89 -13.88 -7.47
C ALA A 171 1.21 -14.13 -8.82
N ILE A 172 -0.12 -14.20 -8.86
CA ILE A 172 -0.88 -14.30 -10.13
C ILE A 172 -0.62 -13.06 -10.99
N ILE A 173 -0.64 -11.85 -10.43
CA ILE A 173 -0.36 -10.61 -11.20
C ILE A 173 1.08 -10.62 -11.75
N ILE A 174 2.06 -11.04 -10.94
CA ILE A 174 3.46 -11.18 -11.39
C ILE A 174 3.57 -12.22 -12.51
N TYR A 175 2.86 -13.35 -12.37
CA TYR A 175 2.85 -14.40 -13.38
C TYR A 175 2.25 -13.90 -14.70
N LEU A 176 1.13 -13.17 -14.66
CA LEU A 176 0.55 -12.54 -15.84
C LEU A 176 1.50 -11.53 -16.49
N ALA A 177 2.21 -10.73 -15.68
CA ALA A 177 3.24 -9.83 -16.17
C ALA A 177 4.42 -10.57 -16.81
N ALA A 178 4.83 -11.71 -16.26
CA ALA A 178 5.93 -12.52 -16.80
C ALA A 178 5.56 -13.25 -18.10
N LEU A 179 4.27 -13.52 -18.33
CA LEU A 179 3.78 -14.06 -19.60
C LEU A 179 3.84 -13.02 -20.73
N SER A 180 3.93 -11.73 -20.41
CA SER A 180 4.08 -10.66 -21.40
C SER A 180 5.30 -10.91 -22.30
N PRO A 181 5.15 -10.91 -23.65
CA PRO A 181 4.04 -10.35 -24.44
C PRO A 181 2.95 -11.35 -24.88
N ASN A 182 3.01 -12.61 -24.42
CA ASN A 182 2.06 -13.65 -24.79
C ASN A 182 0.77 -13.60 -23.95
N TRP A 183 -0.32 -14.11 -24.51
CA TRP A 183 -1.61 -14.18 -23.81
C TRP A 183 -1.76 -15.46 -23.01
N ILE A 184 -2.35 -15.35 -21.83
CA ILE A 184 -2.82 -16.53 -21.11
C ILE A 184 -3.97 -17.18 -21.89
N PHE A 185 -3.91 -18.51 -22.06
CA PHE A 185 -4.88 -19.30 -22.83
C PHE A 185 -5.04 -18.91 -24.31
N ALA A 186 -4.12 -18.14 -24.89
CA ALA A 186 -4.23 -17.61 -26.26
C ALA A 186 -5.54 -16.83 -26.52
N SER A 187 -6.22 -16.37 -25.48
CA SER A 187 -7.49 -15.63 -25.55
C SER A 187 -7.38 -14.27 -24.87
N GLN A 188 -7.60 -13.21 -25.63
CA GLN A 188 -7.57 -11.84 -25.13
C GLN A 188 -8.66 -11.59 -24.08
N ALA A 189 -9.89 -12.06 -24.32
CA ALA A 189 -11.02 -11.84 -23.41
C ALA A 189 -10.83 -12.54 -22.06
N ALA A 190 -10.37 -13.80 -22.08
CA ALA A 190 -10.11 -14.55 -20.86
C ALA A 190 -8.96 -13.93 -20.04
N GLY A 191 -7.88 -13.52 -20.72
CA GLY A 191 -6.75 -12.86 -20.07
C GLY A 191 -7.10 -11.51 -19.46
N SER A 192 -7.83 -10.66 -20.18
CA SER A 192 -8.37 -9.40 -19.65
C SER A 192 -9.22 -9.63 -18.40
N ALA A 193 -10.17 -10.57 -18.47
CA ALA A 193 -11.06 -10.86 -17.34
C ALA A 193 -10.29 -11.33 -16.10
N ILE A 194 -9.33 -12.26 -16.29
CA ILE A 194 -8.49 -12.77 -15.19
C ILE A 194 -7.63 -11.64 -14.61
N SER A 195 -7.00 -10.82 -15.46
CA SER A 195 -6.13 -9.74 -15.00
C SER A 195 -6.88 -8.66 -14.23
N ILE A 196 -8.09 -8.28 -14.67
CA ILE A 196 -8.95 -7.35 -13.94
C ILE A 196 -9.38 -8.00 -12.62
N ALA A 197 -9.90 -9.22 -12.65
CA ALA A 197 -10.38 -9.91 -11.45
C ALA A 197 -9.28 -10.08 -10.40
N SER A 198 -8.06 -10.50 -10.79
CA SER A 198 -6.92 -10.64 -9.88
C SER A 198 -6.51 -9.30 -9.28
N SER A 199 -6.55 -8.22 -10.06
CA SER A 199 -6.26 -6.86 -9.58
C SER A 199 -7.26 -6.40 -8.52
N LEU A 200 -8.55 -6.63 -8.74
CA LEU A 200 -9.60 -6.25 -7.78
C LEU A 200 -9.50 -7.04 -6.48
N ILE A 201 -9.27 -8.35 -6.57
CA ILE A 201 -9.10 -9.22 -5.40
C ILE A 201 -7.87 -8.79 -4.60
N ALA A 202 -6.74 -8.54 -5.27
CA ALA A 202 -5.52 -8.06 -4.62
C ALA A 202 -5.74 -6.70 -3.94
N ALA A 203 -6.37 -5.75 -4.61
CA ALA A 203 -6.69 -4.43 -4.06
C ALA A 203 -7.58 -4.51 -2.82
N ALA A 204 -8.64 -5.33 -2.88
CA ALA A 204 -9.53 -5.57 -1.74
C ALA A 204 -8.79 -6.17 -0.54
N LEU A 205 -8.04 -7.26 -0.76
CA LEU A 205 -7.33 -7.98 0.29
C LEU A 205 -6.23 -7.12 0.93
N HIS A 206 -5.39 -6.46 0.14
CA HIS A 206 -4.32 -5.61 0.68
C HIS A 206 -4.89 -4.43 1.46
N SER A 207 -5.91 -3.78 0.94
CA SER A 207 -6.54 -2.64 1.62
C SER A 207 -7.15 -3.07 2.96
N TYR A 208 -7.88 -4.18 2.99
CA TYR A 208 -8.45 -4.75 4.22
C TYR A 208 -7.36 -5.13 5.24
N LEU A 209 -6.32 -5.85 4.81
CA LEU A 209 -5.24 -6.32 5.68
C LEU A 209 -4.42 -5.18 6.30
N ARG A 210 -4.02 -4.16 5.52
CA ARG A 210 -3.27 -2.99 6.02
C ARG A 210 -3.97 -2.35 7.20
N VAL A 211 -5.27 -2.18 7.02
CA VAL A 211 -6.15 -1.54 7.98
C VAL A 211 -6.36 -2.41 9.22
N MET A 212 -6.57 -3.72 9.04
CA MET A 212 -6.72 -4.64 10.17
C MET A 212 -5.43 -4.81 10.97
N PHE A 213 -4.26 -4.86 10.32
CA PHE A 213 -2.99 -4.90 11.04
C PHE A 213 -2.75 -3.63 11.85
N ALA A 214 -3.02 -2.46 11.27
CA ALA A 214 -2.92 -1.20 11.99
C ALA A 214 -3.88 -1.14 13.20
N ALA A 215 -5.12 -1.63 13.04
CA ALA A 215 -6.09 -1.72 14.12
C ALA A 215 -5.60 -2.64 15.25
N LEU A 216 -5.05 -3.82 14.93
CA LEU A 216 -4.55 -4.79 15.92
C LEU A 216 -3.24 -4.34 16.58
N LEU A 217 -2.35 -3.66 15.86
CA LEU A 217 -1.13 -3.06 16.41
C LEU A 217 -1.44 -1.98 17.45
N ARG A 218 -2.61 -1.36 17.36
CA ARG A 218 -3.08 -0.35 18.30
C ARG A 218 -3.75 -0.92 19.55
N GLU A 219 -4.13 -2.20 19.57
CA GLU A 219 -4.71 -2.87 20.74
C GLU A 219 -3.62 -3.23 21.76
N GLY A 220 -3.50 -2.50 22.87
CA GLY A 220 -2.58 -2.79 23.99
C GLY A 220 -2.20 -1.57 24.85
N ASN A 221 -1.33 -1.74 25.86
CA ASN A 221 -0.87 -0.64 26.72
C ASN A 221 0.14 0.30 26.04
N HIS A 222 1.03 -0.21 25.18
CA HIS A 222 2.08 0.56 24.49
C HIS A 222 1.66 1.02 23.08
N LYS A 223 0.53 1.73 22.97
CA LYS A 223 -0.09 2.08 21.67
C LYS A 223 0.78 3.01 20.82
N GLU A 224 1.43 4.00 21.43
CA GLU A 224 2.18 5.03 20.69
C GLU A 224 3.43 4.45 20.00
N SER A 225 4.24 3.68 20.73
CA SER A 225 5.43 3.03 20.18
C SER A 225 5.07 2.02 19.09
N ARG A 226 4.03 1.21 19.28
CA ARG A 226 3.60 0.20 18.28
C ARG A 226 3.07 0.85 17.00
N LEU A 227 2.41 2.00 17.10
CA LEU A 227 1.90 2.73 15.95
C LEU A 227 3.03 3.42 15.17
N PHE A 228 4.03 3.97 15.86
CA PHE A 228 5.25 4.46 15.22
C PHE A 228 5.94 3.36 14.43
N TRP A 229 6.13 2.17 15.03
CA TRP A 229 6.70 1.01 14.34
C TRP A 229 5.83 0.52 13.19
N CYS A 230 4.50 0.57 13.30
CA CYS A 230 3.60 0.30 12.18
C CYS A 230 3.91 1.22 10.99
N GLY A 231 4.03 2.54 11.23
CA GLY A 231 4.39 3.51 10.20
C GLY A 231 5.77 3.24 9.59
N ALA A 232 6.77 2.95 10.42
CA ALA A 232 8.11 2.61 9.97
C ALA A 232 8.11 1.37 9.05
N PHE A 233 7.41 0.30 9.44
CA PHE A 233 7.35 -0.94 8.66
C PHE A 233 6.54 -0.79 7.36
N ILE A 234 5.54 0.09 7.31
CA ILE A 234 4.84 0.46 6.06
C ILE A 234 5.83 1.04 5.03
N GLN A 235 6.66 1.99 5.46
CA GLN A 235 7.63 2.64 4.58
C GLN A 235 8.76 1.70 4.19
N ILE A 236 9.31 0.94 5.15
CA ILE A 236 10.34 -0.08 4.91
C ILE A 236 9.83 -1.12 3.91
N GLY A 237 8.62 -1.63 4.08
CA GLY A 237 8.02 -2.60 3.16
C GLY A 237 7.92 -2.05 1.74
N SER A 238 7.36 -0.85 1.57
CA SER A 238 7.24 -0.21 0.25
C SER A 238 8.60 0.00 -0.41
N PHE A 239 9.59 0.48 0.36
CA PHE A 239 10.97 0.64 -0.11
C PHE A 239 11.59 -0.69 -0.54
N ILE A 240 11.47 -1.75 0.26
CA ILE A 240 11.99 -3.08 -0.08
C ILE A 240 11.34 -3.61 -1.36
N GLY A 241 10.02 -3.48 -1.49
CA GLY A 241 9.29 -3.89 -2.69
C GLY A 241 9.82 -3.20 -3.95
N SER A 242 9.97 -1.88 -3.92
CA SER A 242 10.53 -1.11 -5.03
C SER A 242 12.00 -1.41 -5.29
N ALA A 243 12.81 -1.57 -4.24
CA ALA A 243 14.24 -1.90 -4.35
C ALA A 243 14.48 -3.28 -4.97
N ILE A 244 13.57 -4.24 -4.76
CA ILE A 244 13.60 -5.55 -5.41
C ILE A 244 13.12 -5.46 -6.86
N MET A 245 12.00 -4.78 -7.10
CA MET A 245 11.38 -4.73 -8.44
C MET A 245 12.15 -3.89 -9.44
N PHE A 246 12.79 -2.81 -8.99
CA PHE A 246 13.55 -1.92 -9.85
C PHE A 246 14.65 -2.66 -10.65
N PRO A 247 15.58 -3.42 -10.04
CA PRO A 247 16.57 -4.19 -10.80
C PRO A 247 15.94 -5.34 -11.59
N LEU A 248 14.89 -5.99 -11.08
CA LEU A 248 14.12 -7.03 -11.81
C LEU A 248 13.62 -6.52 -13.16
N ILE A 249 13.06 -5.32 -13.18
CA ILE A 249 12.52 -4.70 -14.39
C ILE A 249 13.63 -4.08 -15.24
N ASN A 250 14.55 -3.33 -14.63
CA ASN A 250 15.46 -2.47 -15.40
C ASN A 250 16.79 -3.12 -15.77
N VAL A 251 17.32 -4.01 -14.92
CA VAL A 251 18.62 -4.66 -15.13
C VAL A 251 18.43 -6.03 -15.75
N TRP A 252 17.59 -6.87 -15.13
CA TRP A 252 17.35 -8.24 -15.60
C TRP A 252 16.33 -8.33 -16.73
N LYS A 253 15.59 -7.25 -17.02
CA LYS A 253 14.59 -7.18 -18.11
C LYS A 253 13.61 -8.36 -18.10
N LEU A 254 13.23 -8.80 -16.90
CA LEU A 254 12.38 -9.97 -16.71
C LEU A 254 11.00 -9.79 -17.35
N PHE A 255 10.50 -8.55 -17.38
CA PHE A 255 9.20 -8.20 -17.94
C PHE A 255 9.41 -7.45 -19.25
N HIS A 256 8.79 -7.93 -20.32
CA HIS A 256 8.80 -7.28 -21.63
C HIS A 256 7.50 -6.51 -21.82
N SER A 257 7.56 -5.23 -22.18
CA SER A 257 6.36 -4.47 -22.50
C SER A 257 5.75 -4.94 -23.83
N ALA A 258 4.43 -5.10 -23.87
CA ALA A 258 3.72 -5.30 -25.13
C ALA A 258 3.83 -4.03 -26.01
N PRO A 259 3.82 -4.17 -27.36
CA PRO A 259 3.83 -3.02 -28.25
C PRO A 259 2.62 -2.11 -28.00
N SER A 260 2.86 -0.80 -27.90
CA SER A 260 1.87 0.20 -27.49
C SER A 260 0.63 0.33 -28.40
N CYS A 261 0.67 -0.27 -29.58
CA CYS A 261 -0.39 -0.20 -30.58
C CYS A 261 -0.68 -1.62 -31.11
N ARG A 262 -1.77 -2.23 -30.64
CA ARG A 262 -2.37 -3.45 -31.19
C ARG A 262 -3.88 -3.34 -31.16
#